data_AF-A0A846HKP8-F1
#
_entry.id   AF-A0A846HKP8-F1
#
_cell.length_a   1.000
_cell.length_b   1.000
_cell.length_c   1.000
_cell.angle_alpha   90.00
_cell.angle_beta   90.00
_cell.angle_gamma   90.00
#
_symmetry.space_group_name_H-M   'P 1'
#
loop_
_entity.id
_entity.type
_entity.pdbx_description
1 polymer ?
#
loop_
_entity_poly.entity_id
_entity_poly.type
_entity_poly.pdbx_seq_one_letter_code
_entity_poly.pdbx_strand_id
1 'polypeptide(L)'
;MSTTNSSTTPRQSKADQQESMPVAGQIAALKDQIETKVAGLRTKIETIKSKLVDLDEAGVPPDEYLARIAQWIDKQAQSFETDLEYRFSSLRTAAPQGDFVSAFRLRVRGSNDNESIAAADASGMICWLMRDEIKAKLAPLIEGVEYQDGPASADRPRLREKLNAQLDTLELQEEALICEAEPAGIIIPRRIDARPEIILSLQLPEVTA
;
A
#
# COMPACT_ATOMS: atom_id res chain seq x y z
N MET A 1 72.22 -57.65 -54.70
CA MET A 1 72.40 -56.19 -54.63
C MET A 1 71.02 -55.58 -54.46
N SER A 2 70.70 -55.23 -53.22
CA SER A 2 69.34 -55.00 -52.74
C SER A 2 68.92 -53.54 -52.90
N THR A 3 67.77 -53.35 -53.54
CA THR A 3 67.03 -52.10 -53.64
C THR A 3 66.35 -51.80 -52.29
N THR A 4 66.49 -50.57 -51.78
CA THR A 4 65.71 -50.09 -50.62
C THR A 4 65.05 -48.77 -50.97
N ASN A 5 63.72 -48.83 -51.15
CA ASN A 5 62.82 -47.69 -51.30
C ASN A 5 62.49 -47.11 -49.92
N SER A 6 62.74 -45.82 -49.73
CA SER A 6 62.36 -45.08 -48.52
C SER A 6 60.98 -44.46 -48.71
N SER A 7 60.00 -45.03 -48.01
CA SER A 7 58.61 -44.56 -47.90
C SER A 7 58.50 -43.53 -46.79
N THR A 8 58.28 -42.26 -47.15
CA THR A 8 58.03 -41.16 -46.21
C THR A 8 56.52 -41.02 -46.01
N THR A 9 56.02 -41.45 -44.86
CA THR A 9 54.62 -41.28 -44.44
C THR A 9 54.41 -39.89 -43.81
N PRO A 10 53.39 -39.10 -44.20
CA PRO A 10 53.07 -37.86 -43.52
C PRO A 10 52.27 -38.15 -42.24
N ARG A 11 52.79 -37.69 -41.11
CA ARG A 11 52.19 -37.76 -39.77
C ARG A 11 51.10 -36.69 -39.68
N GLN A 12 49.83 -37.07 -39.88
CA GLN A 12 48.68 -36.17 -39.68
C GLN A 12 48.56 -35.80 -38.19
N SER A 13 48.67 -34.50 -37.89
CA SER A 13 48.43 -33.93 -36.56
C SER A 13 46.94 -33.92 -36.24
N LYS A 14 46.48 -34.89 -35.46
CA LYS A 14 45.15 -34.93 -34.83
C LYS A 14 45.14 -34.19 -33.49
N ALA A 15 45.48 -32.92 -33.48
CA ALA A 15 45.41 -32.08 -32.29
C ALA A 15 45.06 -30.67 -32.71
N ASP A 16 43.77 -30.45 -33.04
CA ASP A 16 43.11 -29.13 -33.09
C ASP A 16 41.63 -29.31 -33.47
N GLN A 17 40.93 -30.17 -32.73
CA GLN A 17 39.46 -30.20 -32.72
C GLN A 17 39.01 -30.12 -31.26
N GLN A 18 39.36 -29.02 -30.59
CA GLN A 18 38.55 -28.55 -29.47
C GLN A 18 37.27 -28.00 -30.09
N GLU A 19 36.22 -28.81 -30.01
CA GLU A 19 34.85 -28.45 -30.33
C GLU A 19 34.49 -27.15 -29.59
N SER A 20 34.50 -26.05 -30.34
CA SER A 20 33.87 -24.81 -29.91
C SER A 20 32.38 -25.10 -29.78
N MET A 21 31.90 -25.38 -28.56
CA MET A 21 30.47 -25.35 -28.30
C MET A 21 29.92 -24.01 -28.81
N PRO A 22 28.76 -24.01 -29.48
CA PRO A 22 28.28 -22.83 -30.17
C PRO A 22 27.90 -21.77 -29.14
N VAL A 23 28.60 -20.63 -29.17
CA VAL A 23 28.36 -19.44 -28.33
C VAL A 23 26.86 -19.07 -28.26
N ALA A 24 26.12 -19.33 -29.34
CA ALA A 24 24.68 -19.15 -29.41
C ALA A 24 23.88 -19.94 -28.35
N GLY A 25 24.30 -21.16 -28.01
CA GLY A 25 23.62 -21.98 -26.99
C GLY A 25 23.80 -21.43 -25.57
N GLN A 26 24.96 -20.82 -25.28
CA GLN A 26 25.24 -20.21 -23.98
C GLN A 26 24.43 -18.92 -23.78
N ILE A 27 24.31 -18.10 -24.82
CA ILE A 27 23.52 -16.86 -24.79
C ILE A 27 22.03 -17.16 -24.57
N ALA A 28 21.50 -18.18 -25.26
CA ALA A 28 20.10 -18.60 -25.09
C ALA A 28 19.82 -19.08 -23.66
N ALA A 29 20.69 -19.91 -23.10
CA ALA A 29 20.54 -20.38 -21.72
C ALA A 29 20.64 -19.25 -20.69
N LEU A 30 21.54 -18.29 -20.91
CA LEU A 30 21.67 -17.09 -20.05
C LEU A 30 20.39 -16.24 -20.12
N LYS A 31 19.85 -16.01 -21.32
CA LYS A 31 18.60 -15.28 -21.52
C LYS A 31 17.45 -15.91 -20.72
N ASP A 32 17.23 -17.21 -20.87
CA ASP A 32 16.14 -17.91 -20.16
C ASP A 32 16.31 -17.81 -18.63
N GLN A 33 17.55 -17.86 -18.14
CA GLN A 33 17.85 -17.70 -16.72
C GLN A 33 17.52 -16.28 -16.22
N ILE A 34 17.89 -15.24 -16.96
CA ILE A 34 17.61 -13.85 -16.57
C ILE A 34 16.10 -13.58 -16.65
N GLU A 35 15.43 -14.01 -17.71
CA GLU A 35 13.97 -13.87 -17.84
C GLU A 35 13.23 -14.53 -16.68
N THR A 36 13.65 -15.74 -16.28
CA THR A 36 13.09 -16.45 -15.11
C THR A 36 13.30 -15.66 -13.82
N LYS A 37 14.49 -15.08 -13.61
CA LYS A 37 14.78 -14.25 -12.43
C LYS A 37 13.92 -12.97 -12.41
N VAL A 38 13.82 -12.27 -13.54
CA VAL A 38 13.01 -11.05 -13.69
C VAL A 38 11.53 -11.37 -13.46
N ALA A 39 11.01 -12.45 -14.04
CA ALA A 39 9.64 -12.90 -13.79
C ALA A 39 9.39 -13.17 -12.30
N GLY A 40 10.34 -13.82 -11.62
CA GLY A 40 10.27 -14.04 -10.18
C GLY A 40 10.26 -12.75 -9.35
N LEU A 41 11.03 -11.73 -9.75
CA LEU A 41 11.00 -10.41 -9.11
C LEU A 41 9.67 -9.69 -9.35
N ARG A 42 9.12 -9.74 -10.56
CA ARG A 42 7.81 -9.16 -10.89
C ARG A 42 6.69 -9.74 -10.04
N THR A 43 6.65 -11.06 -9.87
CA THR A 43 5.67 -11.70 -8.97
C THR A 43 5.81 -11.20 -7.53
N LYS A 44 7.04 -11.02 -7.02
CA LYS A 44 7.27 -10.46 -5.68
C LYS A 44 6.82 -9.00 -5.59
N ILE A 45 7.10 -8.18 -6.60
CA ILE A 45 6.68 -6.78 -6.66
C ILE A 45 5.15 -6.68 -6.60
N GLU A 46 4.44 -7.44 -7.43
CA GLU A 46 2.97 -7.46 -7.43
C GLU A 46 2.41 -7.98 -6.09
N THR A 47 3.08 -8.96 -5.47
CA THR A 47 2.70 -9.42 -4.12
C THR A 47 2.84 -8.31 -3.07
N ILE A 48 3.92 -7.51 -3.12
CA ILE A 48 4.11 -6.38 -2.19
C ILE A 48 3.10 -5.26 -2.45
N LYS A 49 2.80 -4.96 -3.72
CA LYS A 49 1.76 -3.99 -4.08
C LYS A 49 0.39 -4.43 -3.59
N SER A 50 0.02 -5.70 -3.77
CA SER A 50 -1.22 -6.26 -3.21
C SER A 50 -1.27 -6.06 -1.69
N LYS A 51 -0.18 -6.37 -0.98
CA LYS A 51 -0.11 -6.17 0.47
C LYS A 51 -0.25 -4.72 0.91
N LEU A 52 0.22 -3.76 0.09
CA LEU A 52 0.02 -2.33 0.36
C LEU A 52 -1.45 -1.94 0.22
N VAL A 53 -2.15 -2.46 -0.79
CA VAL A 53 -3.60 -2.27 -0.95
C VAL A 53 -4.35 -2.92 0.22
N ASP A 54 -4.02 -4.17 0.54
CA ASP A 54 -4.62 -4.91 1.65
C ASP A 54 -4.43 -4.17 2.98
N LEU A 55 -3.25 -3.56 3.21
CA LEU A 55 -2.97 -2.78 4.42
C LEU A 55 -3.84 -1.52 4.54
N ASP A 56 -4.19 -0.92 3.40
CA ASP A 56 -4.97 0.31 3.33
C ASP A 56 -6.47 0.04 3.50
N GLU A 57 -6.94 -1.06 2.91
CA GLU A 57 -8.33 -1.51 2.99
C GLU A 57 -8.66 -2.28 4.27
N ALA A 58 -7.65 -2.80 4.97
CA ALA A 58 -7.86 -3.57 6.19
C ALA A 58 -8.66 -2.77 7.25
N GLY A 59 -9.53 -3.48 7.98
CA GLY A 59 -10.27 -2.93 9.11
C GLY A 59 -9.35 -2.50 10.25
N VAL A 60 -9.81 -1.60 11.11
CA VAL A 60 -9.10 -1.32 12.37
C VAL A 60 -9.45 -2.40 13.40
N PRO A 61 -8.55 -2.74 14.33
CA PRO A 61 -8.86 -3.67 15.41
C PRO A 61 -10.15 -3.31 16.18
N PRO A 62 -10.89 -4.30 16.72
CA PRO A 62 -12.17 -4.06 17.41
C PRO A 62 -12.08 -3.08 18.58
N ASP A 63 -11.00 -3.13 19.35
CA ASP A 63 -10.72 -2.21 20.46
C ASP A 63 -10.56 -0.76 19.98
N GLU A 64 -9.82 -0.56 18.88
CA GLU A 64 -9.68 0.76 18.27
C GLU A 64 -11.00 1.25 17.65
N TYR A 65 -11.76 0.35 17.04
CA TYR A 65 -13.08 0.67 16.48
C TYR A 65 -14.05 1.14 17.56
N LEU A 66 -14.12 0.39 18.68
CA LEU A 66 -14.89 0.76 19.87
C LEU A 66 -14.45 2.11 20.43
N ALA A 67 -13.14 2.34 20.56
CA ALA A 67 -12.60 3.59 21.03
C ALA A 67 -12.99 4.79 20.14
N ARG A 68 -12.95 4.61 18.81
CA ARG A 68 -13.39 5.65 17.85
C ARG A 68 -14.88 5.98 17.99
N ILE A 69 -15.73 4.98 18.16
CA ILE A 69 -17.16 5.18 18.37
C ILE A 69 -17.42 5.88 19.70
N ALA A 70 -16.76 5.44 20.77
CA ALA A 70 -16.86 6.09 22.08
C ALA A 70 -16.41 7.56 22.01
N GLN A 71 -15.28 7.85 21.35
CA GLN A 71 -14.79 9.21 21.15
C GLN A 71 -15.76 10.06 20.33
N TRP A 72 -16.39 9.48 19.30
CA TRP A 72 -17.40 10.17 18.52
C TRP A 72 -18.63 10.52 19.38
N ILE A 73 -19.14 9.59 20.20
CA ILE A 73 -20.25 9.83 21.14
C ILE A 73 -19.89 10.96 22.11
N ASP A 74 -18.69 10.91 22.70
CA ASP A 74 -18.21 11.95 23.62
C ASP A 74 -18.14 13.32 22.95
N LYS A 75 -17.66 13.37 21.70
CA LYS A 75 -17.61 14.60 20.92
C LYS A 75 -19.00 15.17 20.64
N GLN A 76 -19.97 14.32 20.28
CA GLN A 76 -21.36 14.76 20.05
C GLN A 76 -22.00 15.30 21.34
N ALA A 77 -21.82 14.58 22.46
CA ALA A 77 -22.30 14.99 23.77
C ALA A 77 -21.70 16.33 24.20
N GLN A 78 -20.37 16.48 24.09
CA GLN A 78 -19.66 17.72 24.45
C GLN A 78 -20.10 18.90 23.59
N SER A 79 -20.31 18.68 22.29
CA SER A 79 -20.78 19.73 21.38
C SER A 79 -22.16 20.23 21.79
N PHE A 80 -23.08 19.34 22.17
CA PHE A 80 -24.40 19.72 22.62
C PHE A 80 -24.39 20.40 23.98
N GLU A 81 -23.57 19.91 24.91
CA GLU A 81 -23.37 20.50 26.24
C GLU A 81 -22.86 21.94 26.14
N THR A 82 -21.85 22.18 25.30
CA THR A 82 -21.31 23.53 25.08
C THR A 82 -22.37 24.48 24.50
N ASP A 83 -23.16 24.00 23.53
CA ASP A 83 -24.28 24.75 22.97
C ASP A 83 -25.35 25.06 24.04
N LEU A 84 -25.65 24.09 24.92
CA LEU A 84 -26.59 24.29 26.03
C LEU A 84 -26.06 25.29 27.05
N GLU A 85 -24.82 25.18 27.49
CA GLU A 85 -24.19 26.12 28.43
C GLU A 85 -24.28 27.56 27.91
N TYR A 86 -23.95 27.76 26.64
CA TYR A 86 -24.09 29.06 25.98
C TYR A 86 -25.54 29.55 26.02
N ARG A 87 -26.51 28.71 25.63
CA ARG A 87 -27.94 29.08 25.63
C ARG A 87 -28.47 29.39 27.04
N PHE A 88 -28.13 28.56 28.03
CA PHE A 88 -28.53 28.78 29.43
C PHE A 88 -27.84 30.00 30.04
N SER A 89 -26.63 30.36 29.60
CA SER A 89 -25.95 31.56 30.08
C SER A 89 -26.74 32.84 29.77
N SER A 90 -27.45 32.88 28.63
CA SER A 90 -28.29 34.02 28.24
C SER A 90 -29.45 34.28 29.20
N LEU A 91 -29.92 33.22 29.89
CA LEU A 91 -31.01 33.27 30.87
C LEU A 91 -30.56 33.85 32.22
N ARG A 92 -29.25 34.04 32.44
CA ARG A 92 -28.73 34.69 33.66
C ARG A 92 -28.93 36.21 33.67
N THR A 93 -29.27 36.81 32.54
CA THR A 93 -29.42 38.26 32.41
C THR A 93 -30.81 38.73 32.89
N ALA A 94 -30.90 39.94 33.45
CA ALA A 94 -32.15 40.49 33.96
C ALA A 94 -33.23 40.73 32.89
N ALA A 95 -32.82 40.77 31.62
CA ALA A 95 -33.69 40.87 30.45
C ALA A 95 -33.25 39.82 29.41
N PRO A 96 -33.62 38.53 29.59
CA PRO A 96 -33.15 37.45 28.74
C PRO A 96 -33.63 37.68 27.30
N GLN A 97 -32.69 37.69 26.34
CA GLN A 97 -33.00 37.86 24.92
C GLN A 97 -33.36 36.55 24.21
N GLY A 98 -33.82 35.53 24.94
CA GLY A 98 -34.15 34.21 24.40
C GLY A 98 -35.33 33.56 25.12
N ASP A 99 -36.06 32.71 24.40
CA ASP A 99 -37.12 31.85 24.94
C ASP A 99 -36.49 30.58 25.54
N PHE A 100 -36.95 30.10 26.68
CA PHE A 100 -36.55 28.82 27.28
C PHE A 100 -36.69 27.65 26.28
N VAL A 101 -37.70 27.70 25.40
CA VAL A 101 -37.91 26.69 24.35
C VAL A 101 -36.76 26.67 23.34
N SER A 102 -36.02 27.77 23.20
CA SER A 102 -34.86 27.84 22.30
C SER A 102 -33.64 27.04 22.79
N ALA A 103 -33.56 26.74 24.10
CA ALA A 103 -32.45 26.00 24.69
C ALA A 103 -32.29 24.61 24.06
N PHE A 104 -33.40 23.92 23.79
CA PHE A 104 -33.42 22.56 23.23
C PHE A 104 -33.69 22.51 21.73
N ARG A 105 -33.49 23.61 20.99
CA ARG A 105 -33.66 23.58 19.53
C ARG A 105 -32.67 22.63 18.89
N LEU A 106 -33.22 21.64 18.18
CA LEU A 106 -32.48 20.73 17.32
C LEU A 106 -32.08 21.42 16.04
N ARG A 107 -30.89 21.09 15.53
CA ARG A 107 -30.43 21.59 14.23
C ARG A 107 -31.16 20.80 13.16
N VAL A 108 -31.84 21.50 12.27
CA VAL A 108 -32.48 20.90 11.12
C VAL A 108 -31.52 21.04 9.93
N ARG A 109 -31.08 19.92 9.37
CA ARG A 109 -30.28 19.90 8.16
C ARG A 109 -31.23 19.80 6.97
N GLY A 110 -31.18 20.78 6.08
CA GLY A 110 -31.83 20.67 4.77
C GLY A 110 -31.16 19.54 3.99
N SER A 111 -31.95 18.62 3.45
CA SER A 111 -31.43 17.67 2.48
C SER A 111 -31.36 18.37 1.11
N ASN A 112 -30.29 18.09 0.36
CA ASN A 112 -30.18 18.52 -1.04
C ASN A 112 -30.90 17.56 -1.99
N ASP A 113 -31.46 16.47 -1.46
CA ASP A 113 -32.22 15.52 -2.24
C ASP A 113 -33.61 16.10 -2.50
N ASN A 114 -33.98 16.20 -3.79
CA ASN A 114 -35.24 16.78 -4.27
C ASN A 114 -36.53 16.11 -3.73
N GLU A 115 -36.42 15.12 -2.83
CA GLU A 115 -37.51 14.29 -2.35
C GLU A 115 -37.69 14.27 -0.82
N SER A 116 -36.90 14.97 0.01
CA SER A 116 -37.07 14.84 1.47
C SER A 116 -37.11 16.09 2.34
N ILE A 117 -37.99 15.96 3.33
CA ILE A 117 -38.36 16.85 4.41
C ILE A 117 -37.14 17.05 5.33
N ALA A 118 -36.95 18.28 5.77
CA ALA A 118 -35.81 18.68 6.58
C ALA A 118 -35.59 17.75 7.79
N ALA A 119 -34.38 17.21 7.95
CA ALA A 119 -34.06 16.21 8.98
C ALA A 119 -33.55 16.90 10.25
N ALA A 120 -34.20 16.64 11.39
CA ALA A 120 -33.73 17.13 12.69
C ALA A 120 -32.62 16.21 13.22
N ASP A 121 -31.43 16.76 13.44
CA ASP A 121 -30.31 16.03 14.04
C ASP A 121 -30.41 16.11 15.57
N ALA A 122 -30.86 15.00 16.17
CA ALA A 122 -30.96 14.82 17.62
C ALA A 122 -29.74 14.10 18.23
N SER A 123 -28.72 13.76 17.43
CA SER A 123 -27.61 12.90 17.87
C SER A 123 -26.85 13.47 19.06
N GLY A 124 -26.52 14.76 19.04
CA GLY A 124 -25.85 15.45 20.14
C GLY A 124 -26.63 15.41 21.46
N MET A 125 -27.95 15.68 21.41
CA MET A 125 -28.83 15.64 22.58
C MET A 125 -28.93 14.23 23.17
N ILE A 126 -29.09 13.22 22.32
CA ILE A 126 -29.19 11.82 22.73
C ILE A 126 -27.86 11.33 23.31
N CYS A 127 -26.73 11.66 22.67
CA CYS A 127 -25.40 11.34 23.18
C CYS A 127 -25.10 12.04 24.52
N TRP A 128 -25.60 13.26 24.72
CA TRP A 128 -25.46 13.97 25.99
C TRP A 128 -26.27 13.32 27.12
N LEU A 129 -27.53 12.93 26.85
CA LEU A 129 -28.41 12.32 27.85
C LEU A 129 -28.07 10.87 28.19
N MET A 130 -27.65 10.07 27.20
CA MET A 130 -27.52 8.61 27.31
C MET A 130 -26.11 8.12 26.94
N ARG A 131 -25.09 8.95 27.21
CA ARG A 131 -23.71 8.73 26.80
C ARG A 131 -23.22 7.32 27.10
N ASP A 132 -23.39 6.90 28.35
CA ASP A 132 -22.84 5.64 28.85
C ASP A 132 -23.71 4.45 28.43
N GLU A 133 -25.04 4.62 28.39
CA GLU A 133 -25.96 3.59 27.91
C GLU A 133 -25.79 3.28 26.42
N ILE A 134 -25.51 4.29 25.59
CA ILE A 134 -25.23 4.10 24.16
C ILE A 134 -23.93 3.32 24.01
N LYS A 135 -22.86 3.72 24.71
CA LYS A 135 -21.57 2.99 24.68
C LYS A 135 -21.75 1.53 25.11
N ALA A 136 -22.47 1.28 26.21
CA ALA A 136 -22.73 -0.06 26.72
C ALA A 136 -23.57 -0.92 25.77
N LYS A 137 -24.53 -0.33 25.05
CA LYS A 137 -25.36 -1.04 24.06
C LYS A 137 -24.65 -1.30 22.73
N LEU A 138 -23.77 -0.39 22.29
CA LEU A 138 -23.05 -0.54 21.04
C LEU A 138 -21.88 -1.51 21.15
N ALA A 139 -21.21 -1.60 22.31
CA ALA A 139 -20.08 -2.48 22.52
C ALA A 139 -20.33 -3.94 22.07
N PRO A 140 -21.38 -4.65 22.54
CA PRO A 140 -21.64 -6.02 22.11
C PRO A 140 -22.08 -6.13 20.64
N LEU A 141 -22.68 -5.08 20.06
CA LEU A 141 -23.05 -5.08 18.65
C LEU A 141 -21.81 -5.04 17.76
N ILE A 142 -20.80 -4.28 18.15
CA ILE A 142 -19.53 -4.14 17.43
C ILE A 142 -18.67 -5.40 17.59
N GLU A 143 -18.60 -5.94 18.80
CA GLU A 143 -17.92 -7.22 19.07
C GLU A 143 -18.54 -8.38 18.28
N GLY A 144 -19.83 -8.30 17.95
CA GLY A 144 -20.54 -9.29 17.13
C GLY A 144 -20.36 -9.14 15.61
N VAL A 145 -19.69 -8.09 15.13
CA VAL A 145 -19.42 -7.92 13.68
C VAL A 145 -18.17 -8.70 13.32
N GLU A 146 -18.33 -9.75 12.52
CA GLU A 146 -17.18 -10.46 11.93
C GLU A 146 -16.63 -9.66 10.74
N TYR A 147 -15.40 -9.19 10.86
CA TYR A 147 -14.63 -8.61 9.76
C TYR A 147 -13.15 -9.00 9.88
N GLN A 148 -12.39 -8.79 8.80
CA GLN A 148 -10.96 -9.07 8.81
C GLN A 148 -10.22 -7.97 9.57
N ASP A 149 -9.74 -8.31 10.76
CA ASP A 149 -8.92 -7.42 11.58
C ASP A 149 -7.61 -7.07 10.86
N GLY A 150 -7.37 -5.77 10.71
CA GLY A 150 -6.12 -5.23 10.24
C GLY A 150 -5.18 -4.85 11.38
N PRO A 151 -3.95 -4.42 11.07
CA PRO A 151 -3.05 -3.86 12.06
C PRO A 151 -3.62 -2.56 12.66
N ALA A 152 -3.27 -2.31 13.92
CA ALA A 152 -3.59 -1.07 14.62
C ALA A 152 -3.17 0.15 13.80
N SER A 153 -3.97 1.21 13.82
CA SER A 153 -3.73 2.39 12.96
C SER A 153 -2.40 3.06 13.24
N ALA A 154 -1.90 2.98 14.48
CA ALA A 154 -0.59 3.48 14.86
C ALA A 154 0.59 2.72 14.20
N ASP A 155 0.42 1.43 13.91
CA ASP A 155 1.45 0.60 13.27
C ASP A 155 1.44 0.70 11.73
N ARG A 156 0.31 1.11 11.12
CA ARG A 156 0.16 1.18 9.67
C ARG A 156 1.23 2.01 8.97
N PRO A 157 1.62 3.22 9.43
CA PRO A 157 2.66 4.01 8.76
C PRO A 157 3.99 3.27 8.68
N ARG A 158 4.41 2.63 9.78
CA ARG A 158 5.65 1.85 9.85
C ARG A 158 5.62 0.64 8.94
N LEU A 159 4.49 -0.08 8.90
CA LEU A 159 4.31 -1.22 8.00
C LEU A 159 4.33 -0.81 6.54
N ARG A 160 3.67 0.31 6.20
CA ARG A 160 3.68 0.89 4.86
C ARG A 160 5.10 1.28 4.43
N GLU A 161 5.83 1.98 5.29
CA GLU A 161 7.23 2.36 5.02
C GLU A 161 8.10 1.14 4.77
N LYS A 162 7.96 0.09 5.59
CA LYS A 162 8.67 -1.18 5.40
C LYS A 162 8.34 -1.85 4.07
N LEU A 163 7.06 -1.90 3.68
CA LEU A 163 6.63 -2.48 2.41
C LEU A 163 7.13 -1.66 1.21
N ASN A 164 7.10 -0.33 1.31
CA ASN A 164 7.65 0.57 0.28
C ASN A 164 9.16 0.38 0.13
N ALA A 165 9.92 0.28 1.22
CA ALA A 165 11.36 0.01 1.15
C ALA A 165 11.67 -1.35 0.50
N GLN A 166 10.84 -2.37 0.76
CA GLN A 166 10.93 -3.66 0.08
C GLN A 166 10.62 -3.56 -1.41
N LEU A 167 9.59 -2.78 -1.77
CA LEU A 167 9.23 -2.51 -3.16
C LEU A 167 10.40 -1.82 -3.88
N ASP A 168 10.95 -0.75 -3.31
CA ASP A 168 12.12 -0.03 -3.84
C ASP A 168 13.30 -0.98 -4.09
N THR A 169 13.60 -1.84 -3.12
CA THR A 169 14.69 -2.82 -3.24
C THR A 169 14.45 -3.81 -4.38
N LEU A 170 13.24 -4.35 -4.50
CA LEU A 170 12.90 -5.32 -5.54
C LEU A 170 12.92 -4.70 -6.94
N GLU A 171 12.47 -3.45 -7.07
CA GLU A 171 12.46 -2.72 -8.34
C GLU A 171 13.88 -2.34 -8.78
N LEU A 172 14.75 -1.94 -7.83
CA LEU A 172 16.17 -1.72 -8.10
C LEU A 172 16.84 -3.02 -8.58
N GLN A 173 16.54 -4.16 -7.94
CA GLN A 173 17.06 -5.47 -8.35
C GLN A 173 16.58 -5.90 -9.73
N GLU A 174 15.31 -5.61 -10.07
CA GLU A 174 14.78 -5.88 -11.41
C GLU A 174 15.54 -5.07 -12.45
N GLU A 175 15.69 -3.76 -12.25
CA GLU A 175 16.37 -2.89 -13.20
C GLU A 175 17.86 -3.24 -13.33
N ALA A 176 18.54 -3.56 -12.23
CA ALA A 176 19.94 -4.00 -12.27
C ALA A 176 20.12 -5.25 -13.16
N LEU A 177 19.24 -6.24 -13.06
CA LEU A 177 19.27 -7.42 -13.92
C LEU A 177 19.00 -7.10 -15.39
N ILE A 178 18.11 -6.14 -15.67
CA ILE A 178 17.85 -5.68 -17.05
C ILE A 178 19.09 -4.98 -17.61
N CYS A 179 19.70 -4.06 -16.87
CA CYS A 179 20.92 -3.36 -17.26
C CYS A 179 22.12 -4.30 -17.44
N GLU A 180 22.25 -5.35 -16.61
CA GLU A 180 23.29 -6.38 -16.78
C GLU A 180 23.10 -7.22 -18.05
N ALA A 181 21.86 -7.41 -18.49
CA ALA A 181 21.53 -8.21 -19.68
C ALA A 181 21.74 -7.45 -20.99
N GLU A 182 21.59 -6.11 -20.99
CA GLU A 182 21.65 -5.26 -22.17
C GLU A 182 23.00 -5.37 -22.95
N PRO A 183 24.19 -5.35 -22.30
CA PRO A 183 25.48 -5.51 -22.99
C PRO A 183 25.66 -6.87 -23.70
N ALA A 184 24.94 -7.90 -23.24
CA ALA A 184 24.92 -9.22 -23.86
C ALA A 184 23.94 -9.30 -25.06
N GLY A 185 23.28 -8.19 -25.41
CA GLY A 185 22.25 -8.13 -26.45
C GLY A 185 20.92 -8.75 -26.04
N ILE A 186 20.73 -9.04 -24.75
CA ILE A 186 19.49 -9.61 -24.21
C ILE A 186 18.56 -8.46 -23.83
N ILE A 187 17.55 -8.21 -24.65
CA ILE A 187 16.58 -7.15 -24.41
C ILE A 187 15.41 -7.71 -23.61
N ILE A 188 15.25 -7.24 -22.37
CA ILE A 188 14.11 -7.54 -21.51
C ILE A 188 13.20 -6.31 -21.47
N PRO A 189 11.91 -6.42 -21.83
CA PRO A 189 11.01 -5.27 -21.80
C PRO A 189 10.80 -4.83 -20.36
N ARG A 190 10.99 -3.54 -20.08
CA ARG A 190 10.64 -2.91 -18.79
C ARG A 190 9.12 -2.92 -18.59
N ARG A 191 8.68 -2.86 -17.34
CA ARG A 191 7.24 -2.76 -17.02
C ARG A 191 6.70 -1.39 -17.43
N ILE A 192 5.41 -1.34 -17.76
CA ILE A 192 4.73 -0.09 -18.16
C ILE A 192 4.62 0.91 -17.00
N ASP A 193 4.58 0.41 -15.78
CA ASP A 193 4.48 1.17 -14.54
C ASP A 193 5.82 1.29 -13.80
N ALA A 194 6.94 1.00 -14.49
CA ALA A 194 8.26 1.14 -13.90
C ALA A 194 8.55 2.59 -13.55
N ARG A 195 9.02 2.82 -12.32
CA ARG A 195 9.30 4.16 -11.78
C ARG A 195 10.52 4.79 -12.47
N PRO A 196 10.38 5.97 -13.11
CA PRO A 196 11.49 6.61 -13.84
C PRO A 196 12.72 6.86 -12.97
N GLU A 197 12.54 7.23 -11.71
CA GLU A 197 13.63 7.50 -10.77
C GLU A 197 14.53 6.29 -10.54
N ILE A 198 13.99 5.06 -10.53
CA ILE A 198 14.76 3.83 -10.37
C ILE A 198 15.52 3.51 -11.66
N ILE A 199 14.85 3.63 -12.81
CA ILE A 199 15.48 3.42 -14.12
C ILE A 199 16.68 4.37 -14.29
N LEU A 200 16.48 5.66 -14.00
CA LEU A 200 17.50 6.68 -14.17
C LEU A 200 18.65 6.53 -13.16
N SER A 201 18.40 5.99 -11.96
CA SER A 201 19.42 5.80 -10.93
C SER A 201 20.57 4.86 -11.35
N LEU A 202 20.31 3.94 -12.29
CA LEU A 202 21.29 2.97 -12.77
C LEU A 202 21.88 3.33 -14.15
N GLN A 203 21.23 4.20 -14.91
CA GLN A 203 21.66 4.58 -16.27
C GLN A 203 22.54 5.82 -16.33
N LEU A 204 22.42 6.72 -15.35
CA LEU A 204 23.27 7.91 -15.31
C LEU A 204 24.63 7.52 -14.72
N PRO A 205 25.75 7.71 -15.45
CA PRO A 205 27.06 7.58 -14.83
C PRO A 205 27.14 8.59 -13.69
N GLU A 206 27.65 8.17 -12.53
CA GLU A 206 27.86 9.07 -11.40
C GLU A 206 28.63 10.30 -11.89
N VAL A 207 27.94 11.44 -11.98
CA VAL A 207 28.57 12.72 -12.25
C VAL A 207 29.37 13.02 -10.99
N THR A 208 30.63 12.61 -11.01
CA THR A 208 31.61 12.91 -9.97
C THR A 208 31.74 14.43 -9.90
N ALA A 209 31.18 15.01 -8.85
CA ALA A 209 31.27 16.43 -8.52
C ALA A 209 32.61 16.75 -7.83
#